data_AF-A0A1G3MAA1-F1
#
_entry.id   AF-A0A1G3MAA1-F1
#
_cell.length_a   1.000
_cell.length_b   1.000
_cell.length_c   1.000
_cell.angle_alpha   90.00
_cell.angle_beta   90.00
_cell.angle_gamma   90.00
#
_symmetry.space_group_name_H-M   'P 1'
#
loop_
_entity.id
_entity.type
_entity.pdbx_description
1 polymer ?
#
loop_
_entity_poly.entity_id
_entity_poly.type
_entity_poly.pdbx_seq_one_letter_code
_entity_poly.pdbx_strand_id
1 'polypeptide(L)'
;MKYSNLQEKHAREAQAKARVKTARFWLTRLKPALLVSIAAAAGAVLWYAMRLSQGAIRPLLAGGPEWLALVANAGIEEALRLGLALAAAVAIKRLGLEPGAAGLAVVSACALAALENAGYLARFPTFDSYWRLGYALPIHAGAAALYAIATASDGKKGRRIKTIVISLAAAWTWHAAFNIVAALAPFPALPLVGTALNLMALTALVAALAIRYGYWSIYAAR
;
A
#
# COMPACT_ATOMS: atom_id res chain seq x y z
N MET A 1 -47.15 8.29 43.84
CA MET A 1 -47.02 8.31 42.36
C MET A 1 -45.79 9.06 41.82
N LYS A 2 -45.30 10.18 42.40
CA LYS A 2 -44.15 10.94 41.84
C LYS A 2 -42.81 10.18 41.75
N TYR A 3 -42.53 9.22 42.64
CA TYR A 3 -41.26 8.48 42.64
C TYR A 3 -41.08 7.50 41.45
N SER A 4 -42.18 6.97 40.91
CA SER A 4 -42.14 6.02 39.79
C SER A 4 -41.69 6.69 38.47
N ASN A 5 -42.12 7.94 38.23
CA ASN A 5 -41.72 8.70 37.03
C ASN A 5 -40.22 9.04 36.99
N LEU A 6 -39.58 9.25 38.14
CA LEU A 6 -38.14 9.53 38.22
C LEU A 6 -37.30 8.28 37.91
N GLN A 7 -37.68 7.13 38.46
CA GLN A 7 -37.00 5.86 38.18
C GLN A 7 -37.09 5.49 36.70
N GLU A 8 -38.26 5.66 36.08
CA GLU A 8 -38.44 5.37 34.66
C GLU A 8 -37.61 6.31 33.76
N LYS A 9 -37.53 7.61 34.12
CA LYS A 9 -36.68 8.58 33.42
C LYS A 9 -35.21 8.19 33.49
N HIS A 10 -34.69 7.84 34.67
CA HIS A 10 -33.30 7.42 34.83
C HIS A 10 -32.99 6.11 34.09
N ALA A 11 -33.91 5.16 34.06
CA ALA A 11 -33.76 3.91 33.30
C ALA A 11 -33.68 4.18 31.79
N ARG A 12 -34.54 5.07 31.26
CA ARG A 12 -34.52 5.48 29.85
C ARG A 12 -33.21 6.22 29.50
N GLU A 13 -32.73 7.12 30.35
CA GLU A 13 -31.45 7.82 30.16
C GLU A 13 -30.25 6.86 30.19
N ALA A 14 -30.25 5.90 31.12
CA ALA A 14 -29.21 4.88 31.20
C ALA A 14 -29.19 3.99 29.95
N GLN A 15 -30.36 3.58 29.47
CA GLN A 15 -30.50 2.77 28.26
C GLN A 15 -30.06 3.55 27.00
N ALA A 16 -30.40 4.84 26.91
CA ALA A 16 -29.94 5.71 25.83
C ALA A 16 -28.41 5.86 25.84
N LYS A 17 -27.81 6.14 27.01
CA LYS A 17 -26.34 6.22 27.17
C LYS A 17 -25.66 4.89 26.82
N ALA A 18 -26.23 3.75 27.23
CA ALA A 18 -25.73 2.43 26.87
C ALA A 18 -25.78 2.20 25.36
N ARG A 19 -26.90 2.54 24.68
CA ARG A 19 -27.02 2.44 23.22
C ARG A 19 -25.99 3.31 22.49
N VAL A 20 -25.79 4.55 22.94
CA VAL A 20 -24.77 5.45 22.36
C VAL A 20 -23.36 4.91 22.58
N LYS A 21 -23.05 4.38 23.77
CA LYS A 21 -21.75 3.76 24.08
C LYS A 21 -21.50 2.53 23.21
N THR A 22 -22.50 1.66 23.05
CA THR A 22 -22.44 0.48 22.18
C THR A 22 -22.28 0.87 20.71
N ALA A 23 -23.06 1.84 20.22
CA ALA A 23 -22.94 2.33 18.85
C ALA A 23 -21.56 2.95 18.59
N ARG A 24 -21.04 3.77 19.50
CA ARG A 24 -19.70 4.36 19.42
C ARG A 24 -18.61 3.29 19.44
N PHE A 25 -18.76 2.26 20.27
CA PHE A 25 -17.86 1.11 20.33
C PHE A 25 -17.83 0.34 19.00
N TRP A 26 -18.98 0.09 18.38
CA TRP A 26 -19.03 -0.56 17.07
C TRP A 26 -18.48 0.32 15.96
N LEU A 27 -18.78 1.62 15.96
CA LEU A 27 -18.23 2.56 14.99
C LEU A 27 -16.69 2.65 15.04
N THR A 28 -16.10 2.66 16.24
CA THR A 28 -14.64 2.69 16.38
C THR A 28 -13.98 1.37 15.97
N ARG A 29 -14.67 0.24 16.12
CA ARG A 29 -14.20 -1.09 15.70
C ARG A 29 -14.36 -1.37 14.21
N LEU A 30 -15.46 -0.90 13.60
CA LEU A 30 -15.77 -1.14 12.20
C LEU A 30 -14.99 -0.23 11.25
N LYS A 31 -14.63 0.99 11.70
CA LYS A 31 -13.89 1.95 10.87
C LYS A 31 -12.53 1.42 10.40
N PRO A 32 -11.66 0.80 11.23
CA PRO A 32 -10.41 0.21 10.77
C PRO A 32 -10.61 -0.94 9.77
N ALA A 33 -11.55 -1.85 10.05
CA ALA A 33 -11.83 -2.98 9.17
C ALA A 33 -12.31 -2.50 7.79
N LEU A 34 -13.24 -1.53 7.77
CA LEU A 34 -13.72 -0.92 6.54
C LEU A 34 -12.58 -0.23 5.76
N LEU A 35 -11.71 0.52 6.44
CA LEU A 35 -10.58 1.20 5.79
C LEU A 35 -9.58 0.20 5.19
N VAL A 36 -9.31 -0.91 5.88
CA VAL A 36 -8.46 -2.00 5.37
C VAL A 36 -9.11 -2.66 4.16
N SER A 37 -10.42 -2.93 4.19
CA SER A 37 -11.15 -3.49 3.04
C SER A 37 -11.15 -2.55 1.84
N ILE A 38 -11.36 -1.25 2.06
CA ILE A 38 -11.26 -0.23 0.99
C ILE A 38 -9.84 -0.19 0.42
N ALA A 39 -8.81 -0.24 1.27
CA ALA A 39 -7.43 -0.27 0.83
C ALA A 39 -7.11 -1.52 -0.01
N ALA A 40 -7.54 -2.70 0.42
CA ALA A 40 -7.37 -3.94 -0.34
C ALA A 40 -8.11 -3.87 -1.69
N ALA A 41 -9.35 -3.37 -1.71
CA ALA A 41 -10.11 -3.16 -2.94
C ALA A 41 -9.42 -2.18 -3.89
N ALA A 42 -8.85 -1.08 -3.36
CA ALA A 42 -8.06 -0.13 -4.16
C ALA A 42 -6.81 -0.81 -4.77
N GLY A 43 -6.19 -1.75 -4.05
CA GLY A 43 -5.11 -2.59 -4.58
C GLY A 43 -5.55 -3.46 -5.76
N ALA A 44 -6.74 -4.06 -5.68
CA ALA A 44 -7.31 -4.84 -6.77
C ALA A 44 -7.63 -3.98 -8.00
N VAL A 45 -8.25 -2.81 -7.79
CA VAL A 45 -8.52 -1.85 -8.88
C VAL A 45 -7.21 -1.38 -9.52
N LEU A 46 -6.19 -1.11 -8.72
CA LEU A 46 -4.87 -0.73 -9.19
C LEU A 46 -4.24 -1.83 -10.07
N TRP A 47 -4.39 -3.10 -9.70
CA TRP A 47 -3.92 -4.23 -10.50
C TRP A 47 -4.61 -4.26 -11.88
N TYR A 48 -5.93 -4.10 -11.94
CA TYR A 48 -6.65 -4.01 -13.22
C TYR A 48 -6.16 -2.82 -14.07
N ALA A 49 -6.00 -1.65 -13.46
CA ALA A 49 -5.51 -0.46 -14.16
C ALA A 49 -4.10 -0.66 -14.73
N MET A 50 -3.21 -1.34 -13.97
CA MET A 50 -1.88 -1.72 -14.46
C MET A 50 -1.97 -2.64 -15.68
N ARG A 51 -2.81 -3.69 -15.63
CA ARG A 51 -2.94 -4.63 -16.76
C ARG A 51 -3.51 -3.98 -18.01
N LEU A 52 -4.50 -3.09 -17.86
CA LEU A 52 -5.03 -2.31 -18.98
C LEU A 52 -3.96 -1.40 -19.59
N SER A 53 -3.19 -0.70 -18.75
CA SER A 53 -2.13 0.22 -19.21
C SER A 53 -0.99 -0.51 -19.90
N GLN A 54 -0.54 -1.64 -19.33
CA GLN A 54 0.47 -2.51 -19.93
C GLN A 54 -0.01 -3.13 -21.25
N GLY A 55 -1.28 -3.53 -21.32
CA GLY A 55 -1.91 -4.02 -22.55
C GLY A 55 -1.95 -2.95 -23.65
N ALA A 56 -2.28 -1.71 -23.30
CA ALA A 56 -2.37 -0.60 -24.24
C ALA A 56 -1.00 -0.18 -24.80
N ILE A 57 0.07 -0.26 -24.01
CA ILE A 57 1.43 0.11 -24.48
C ILE A 57 2.12 -1.02 -25.25
N ARG A 58 1.68 -2.28 -25.07
CA ARG A 58 2.32 -3.46 -25.67
C ARG A 58 2.58 -3.37 -27.17
N PRO A 59 1.66 -2.88 -28.03
CA PRO A 59 1.92 -2.75 -29.47
C PRO A 59 3.10 -1.83 -29.79
N LEU A 60 3.30 -0.77 -29.01
CA LEU A 60 4.40 0.18 -29.18
C LEU A 60 5.76 -0.43 -28.80
N LEU A 61 5.74 -1.45 -27.93
CA LEU A 61 6.94 -2.11 -27.42
C LEU A 61 7.24 -3.43 -28.15
N ALA A 62 6.35 -3.90 -29.03
CA ALA A 62 6.43 -5.23 -29.63
C ALA A 62 7.67 -5.45 -30.52
N GLY A 63 8.23 -4.38 -31.09
CA GLY A 63 9.46 -4.44 -31.90
C GLY A 63 10.74 -4.07 -31.13
N GLY A 64 10.63 -3.75 -29.83
CA GLY A 64 11.75 -3.33 -29.01
C GLY A 64 12.47 -4.51 -28.33
N PRO A 65 13.67 -4.27 -27.77
CA PRO A 65 14.34 -5.27 -26.95
C PRO A 65 13.53 -5.55 -25.68
N GLU A 66 13.57 -6.78 -25.18
CA GLU A 66 12.72 -7.23 -24.06
C GLU A 66 12.92 -6.39 -22.78
N TRP A 67 14.14 -5.95 -22.49
CA TRP A 67 14.43 -5.08 -21.34
C TRP A 67 13.62 -3.78 -21.37
N LEU A 68 13.30 -3.24 -22.55
CA LEU A 68 12.52 -2.01 -22.68
C LEU A 68 11.08 -2.24 -22.23
N ALA A 69 10.50 -3.40 -22.54
CA ALA A 69 9.17 -3.78 -22.07
C ALA A 69 9.14 -3.94 -20.55
N LEU A 70 10.20 -4.52 -19.96
CA LEU A 70 10.32 -4.69 -18.50
C LEU A 70 10.45 -3.35 -17.78
N VAL A 71 11.25 -2.42 -18.33
CA VAL A 71 11.38 -1.04 -17.79
C VAL A 71 10.07 -0.29 -17.89
N ALA A 72 9.39 -0.35 -19.03
CA ALA A 72 8.12 0.33 -19.25
C ALA A 72 7.02 -0.22 -18.32
N ASN A 73 6.94 -1.54 -18.16
CA ASN A 73 6.01 -2.17 -17.24
C ASN A 73 6.24 -1.70 -15.80
N ALA A 74 7.49 -1.75 -15.31
CA ALA A 74 7.82 -1.25 -13.98
C ALA A 74 7.46 0.24 -13.82
N GLY A 75 7.70 1.06 -14.86
CA GLY A 75 7.36 2.49 -14.84
C GLY A 75 5.87 2.75 -14.72
N ILE A 76 5.04 2.00 -15.46
CA ILE A 76 3.58 2.06 -15.36
C ILE A 76 3.12 1.69 -13.95
N GLU A 77 3.66 0.61 -13.40
CA GLU A 77 3.30 0.14 -12.06
C GLU A 77 3.64 1.18 -10.98
N GLU A 78 4.85 1.73 -11.05
CA GLU A 78 5.30 2.74 -10.10
C GLU A 78 4.53 4.06 -10.22
N ALA A 79 4.24 4.50 -11.45
CA ALA A 79 3.46 5.71 -11.68
C ALA A 79 2.03 5.58 -11.11
N LEU A 80 1.37 4.45 -11.36
CA LEU A 80 0.02 4.18 -10.83
C LEU A 80 0.02 4.04 -9.30
N ARG A 81 1.04 3.39 -8.72
CA ARG A 81 1.18 3.26 -7.26
C ARG A 81 1.46 4.61 -6.59
N LEU A 82 2.26 5.47 -7.21
CA LEU A 82 2.42 6.87 -6.78
C LEU A 82 1.11 7.65 -6.89
N GLY A 83 0.36 7.48 -7.97
CA GLY A 83 -0.97 8.07 -8.15
C GLY A 83 -1.93 7.71 -7.01
N LEU A 84 -1.96 6.42 -6.62
CA LEU A 84 -2.73 5.96 -5.48
C LEU A 84 -2.25 6.60 -4.16
N ALA A 85 -0.93 6.68 -3.94
CA ALA A 85 -0.38 7.30 -2.74
C ALA A 85 -0.72 8.80 -2.64
N LEU A 86 -0.69 9.53 -3.77
CA LEU A 86 -1.11 10.92 -3.84
C LEU A 86 -2.61 11.08 -3.54
N ALA A 87 -3.45 10.23 -4.13
CA ALA A 87 -4.89 10.22 -3.87
C ALA A 87 -5.19 9.93 -2.39
N ALA A 88 -4.49 8.95 -1.80
CA ALA A 88 -4.59 8.63 -0.38
C ALA A 88 -4.16 9.82 0.49
N ALA A 89 -3.04 10.48 0.19
CA ALA A 89 -2.59 11.65 0.94
C ALA A 89 -3.63 12.80 0.89
N VAL A 90 -4.26 13.02 -0.26
CA VAL A 90 -5.36 14.00 -0.40
C VAL A 90 -6.59 13.59 0.42
N ALA A 91 -6.99 12.32 0.34
CA ALA A 91 -8.13 11.80 1.09
C ALA A 91 -7.92 11.88 2.60
N ILE A 92 -6.75 11.48 3.10
CA ILE A 92 -6.37 11.56 4.52
C ILE A 92 -6.53 13.00 5.02
N LYS A 93 -6.00 13.97 4.28
CA LYS A 93 -6.13 15.39 4.64
C LYS A 93 -7.58 15.88 4.60
N ARG A 94 -8.34 15.54 3.54
CA ARG A 94 -9.73 15.99 3.38
C ARG A 94 -10.68 15.38 4.41
N LEU A 95 -10.43 14.14 4.81
CA LEU A 95 -11.25 13.40 5.77
C LEU A 95 -10.78 13.57 7.22
N GLY A 96 -9.71 14.35 7.47
CA GLY A 96 -9.15 14.54 8.80
C GLY A 96 -8.68 13.24 9.45
N LEU A 97 -8.16 12.30 8.65
CA LEU A 97 -7.61 11.05 9.16
C LEU A 97 -6.21 11.27 9.74
N GLU A 98 -5.81 10.39 10.66
CA GLU A 98 -4.47 10.41 11.21
C GLU A 98 -3.41 10.19 10.12
N PRO A 99 -2.24 10.85 10.18
CA PRO A 99 -1.17 10.67 9.20
C PRO A 99 -0.75 9.21 9.01
N GLY A 100 -0.83 8.39 10.06
CA GLY A 100 -0.56 6.95 10.02
C GLY A 100 -1.46 6.16 9.05
N ALA A 101 -2.62 6.70 8.67
CA ALA A 101 -3.49 6.10 7.64
C ALA A 101 -2.81 6.01 6.26
N ALA A 102 -1.70 6.72 6.02
CA ALA A 102 -0.89 6.55 4.81
C ALA A 102 -0.35 5.11 4.67
N GLY A 103 -0.24 4.36 5.77
CA GLY A 103 0.08 2.93 5.77
C GLY A 103 -0.95 2.06 5.04
N LEU A 104 -2.19 2.54 4.82
CA LEU A 104 -3.17 1.83 4.00
C LEU A 104 -2.71 1.62 2.55
N ALA A 105 -1.84 2.50 2.03
CA ALA A 105 -1.25 2.31 0.71
C ALA A 105 -0.38 1.03 0.64
N VAL A 106 0.23 0.62 1.75
CA VAL A 106 0.98 -0.64 1.85
C VAL A 106 0.02 -1.83 1.75
N VAL A 107 -1.13 -1.77 2.41
CA VAL A 107 -2.19 -2.80 2.30
C VAL A 107 -2.65 -2.93 0.85
N SER A 108 -2.92 -1.80 0.17
CA SER A 108 -3.26 -1.80 -1.25
C SER A 108 -2.18 -2.46 -2.12
N ALA A 109 -0.91 -2.17 -1.86
CA ALA A 109 0.20 -2.76 -2.61
C ALA A 109 0.37 -4.26 -2.35
N CYS A 110 0.11 -4.73 -1.12
CA CYS A 110 0.08 -6.17 -0.82
C CYS A 110 -1.05 -6.89 -1.57
N ALA A 111 -2.26 -6.32 -1.60
CA ALA A 111 -3.37 -6.90 -2.34
C ALA A 111 -3.08 -6.96 -3.86
N LEU A 112 -2.49 -5.88 -4.40
CA LEU A 112 -2.03 -5.84 -5.78
C LEU A 112 -0.99 -6.92 -6.09
N ALA A 113 0.04 -7.01 -5.25
CA ALA A 113 1.11 -7.98 -5.40
C ALA A 113 0.58 -9.42 -5.33
N ALA A 114 -0.37 -9.69 -4.43
CA ALA A 114 -1.02 -10.99 -4.34
C ALA A 114 -1.75 -11.36 -5.64
N LEU A 115 -2.52 -10.43 -6.23
CA LEU A 115 -3.22 -10.66 -7.49
C LEU A 115 -2.27 -10.80 -8.68
N GLU A 116 -1.19 -10.02 -8.72
CA GLU A 116 -0.15 -10.18 -9.73
C GLU A 116 0.50 -11.56 -9.66
N ASN A 117 0.90 -12.01 -8.46
CA ASN A 117 1.50 -13.32 -8.29
C ASN A 117 0.50 -14.44 -8.59
N ALA A 118 -0.78 -14.29 -8.21
CA ALA A 118 -1.82 -15.25 -8.57
C ALA A 118 -2.00 -15.36 -10.09
N GLY A 119 -1.98 -14.21 -10.80
CA GLY A 119 -2.02 -14.18 -12.27
C GLY A 119 -0.79 -14.85 -12.90
N TYR A 120 0.39 -14.67 -12.30
CA TYR A 120 1.61 -15.33 -12.76
C TYR A 120 1.56 -16.85 -12.53
N LEU A 121 1.15 -17.28 -11.33
CA LEU A 121 1.02 -18.71 -10.99
C LEU A 121 0.01 -19.41 -11.90
N ALA A 122 -1.12 -18.76 -12.20
CA ALA A 122 -2.12 -19.27 -13.12
C ALA A 122 -1.56 -19.44 -14.55
N ARG A 123 -0.61 -18.60 -14.96
CA ARG A 123 0.03 -18.67 -16.28
C ARG A 123 1.20 -19.65 -16.32
N PHE A 124 1.97 -19.74 -15.25
CA PHE A 124 3.20 -20.53 -15.12
C PHE A 124 3.18 -21.29 -13.78
N PRO A 125 2.59 -22.50 -13.72
CA PRO A 125 2.49 -23.27 -12.48
C PRO A 125 3.79 -24.02 -12.16
N THR A 126 4.90 -23.29 -11.98
CA THR A 126 6.22 -23.84 -11.69
C THR A 126 6.67 -23.52 -10.27
N PHE A 127 7.66 -24.27 -9.75
CA PHE A 127 8.25 -24.00 -8.43
C PHE A 127 8.81 -22.58 -8.29
N ASP A 128 9.35 -22.03 -9.38
CA ASP A 128 9.87 -20.66 -9.45
C ASP A 128 8.80 -19.60 -9.10
N SER A 129 7.56 -19.83 -9.54
CA SER A 129 6.41 -18.95 -9.27
C SER A 129 6.07 -18.83 -7.78
N TYR A 130 6.37 -19.85 -6.97
CA TYR A 130 6.13 -19.80 -5.52
C TYR A 130 7.17 -18.95 -4.79
N TRP A 131 8.41 -18.94 -5.27
CA TRP A 131 9.47 -18.10 -4.70
C TRP A 131 9.34 -16.64 -5.09
N ARG A 132 8.66 -16.36 -6.21
CA ARG A 132 8.37 -15.00 -6.67
C ARG A 132 7.63 -14.16 -5.63
N LEU A 133 6.76 -14.76 -4.82
CA LEU A 133 6.11 -14.06 -3.70
C LEU A 133 7.12 -13.46 -2.72
N GLY A 134 8.22 -14.16 -2.45
CA GLY A 134 9.25 -13.76 -1.49
C GLY A 134 9.95 -12.46 -1.88
N TYR A 135 10.20 -12.23 -3.17
CA TYR A 135 10.87 -11.00 -3.64
C TYR A 135 9.92 -9.98 -4.27
N ALA A 136 8.78 -10.39 -4.84
CA ALA A 136 7.80 -9.48 -5.44
C ALA A 136 6.95 -8.76 -4.37
N LEU A 137 6.39 -9.47 -3.39
CA LEU A 137 5.56 -8.82 -2.38
C LEU A 137 6.31 -7.65 -1.67
N PRO A 138 7.58 -7.83 -1.23
CA PRO A 138 8.27 -6.74 -0.56
C PRO A 138 8.67 -5.59 -1.48
N ILE A 139 8.86 -5.80 -2.79
CA ILE A 139 9.14 -4.69 -3.73
C ILE A 139 7.92 -3.76 -3.85
N HIS A 140 6.73 -4.32 -3.99
CA HIS A 140 5.49 -3.53 -4.10
C HIS A 140 5.15 -2.83 -2.79
N ALA A 141 5.24 -3.56 -1.67
CA ALA A 141 4.98 -3.00 -0.34
C ALA A 141 6.00 -1.91 0.02
N GLY A 142 7.27 -2.11 -0.33
CA GLY A 142 8.35 -1.15 -0.12
C GLY A 142 8.13 0.13 -0.92
N ALA A 143 7.84 0.02 -2.22
CA ALA A 143 7.51 1.19 -3.04
C ALA A 143 6.32 1.98 -2.49
N ALA A 144 5.26 1.30 -2.04
CA ALA A 144 4.12 1.96 -1.40
C ALA A 144 4.48 2.69 -0.11
N ALA A 145 5.30 2.07 0.75
CA ALA A 145 5.80 2.72 1.96
C ALA A 145 6.65 3.96 1.63
N LEU A 146 7.53 3.86 0.62
CA LEU A 146 8.33 4.98 0.13
C LEU A 146 7.45 6.14 -0.35
N TYR A 147 6.41 5.86 -1.16
CA TYR A 147 5.49 6.90 -1.61
C TYR A 147 4.64 7.47 -0.49
N ALA A 148 4.19 6.67 0.47
CA ALA A 148 3.47 7.15 1.65
C ALA A 148 4.33 8.15 2.44
N ILE A 149 5.62 7.87 2.63
CA ILE A 149 6.59 8.77 3.28
C ILE A 149 6.80 10.04 2.43
N ALA A 150 7.01 9.89 1.12
CA ALA A 150 7.31 11.01 0.23
C ALA A 150 6.13 11.98 0.10
N THR A 151 4.92 11.44 -0.04
CA THR A 151 3.71 12.22 -0.28
C THR A 151 3.20 12.91 0.98
N ALA A 152 3.49 12.39 2.18
CA ALA A 152 3.10 13.02 3.46
C ALA A 152 4.13 14.03 4.00
N SER A 153 5.06 14.52 3.19
CA SER A 153 6.08 15.52 3.60
C SER A 153 5.50 16.91 3.84
N ASP A 154 5.65 17.40 5.08
CA ASP A 154 5.26 18.75 5.54
C ASP A 154 6.27 19.85 5.11
N GLY A 155 7.20 19.52 4.21
CA GLY A 155 8.17 20.48 3.69
C GLY A 155 7.57 21.50 2.71
N LYS A 156 8.33 22.57 2.43
CA LYS A 156 8.04 23.53 1.34
C LYS A 156 7.70 22.77 0.05
N LYS A 157 6.71 23.26 -0.71
CA LYS A 157 6.17 22.60 -1.93
C LYS A 157 7.26 22.06 -2.86
N GLY A 158 8.30 22.84 -3.15
CA GLY A 158 9.42 22.41 -4.00
C GLY A 158 10.22 21.23 -3.44
N ARG A 159 10.45 21.19 -2.12
CA ARG A 159 11.15 20.06 -1.47
C ARG A 159 10.29 18.79 -1.54
N ARG A 160 8.98 18.89 -1.30
CA ARG A 160 8.06 17.76 -1.39
C ARG A 160 8.00 17.15 -2.79
N ILE A 161 7.90 17.99 -3.83
CA ILE A 161 7.91 17.53 -5.23
C ILE A 161 9.24 16.82 -5.54
N LYS A 162 10.37 17.41 -5.15
CA LYS A 162 11.68 16.80 -5.33
C LYS A 162 11.76 15.42 -4.65
N THR A 163 11.27 15.29 -3.42
CA THR A 163 11.22 13.99 -2.73
C THR A 163 10.36 12.98 -3.48
N ILE A 164 9.18 13.37 -3.96
CA ILE A 164 8.29 12.48 -4.74
C ILE A 164 8.97 11.99 -6.02
N VAL A 165 9.61 12.89 -6.77
CA VAL A 165 10.31 12.54 -8.02
C VAL A 165 11.48 11.60 -7.75
N ILE A 166 12.29 11.87 -6.73
CA ILE A 166 13.40 11.00 -6.34
C ILE A 166 12.88 9.63 -5.91
N SER A 167 11.81 9.59 -5.11
CA SER A 167 11.18 8.34 -4.70
C SER A 167 10.66 7.52 -5.88
N LEU A 168 10.02 8.17 -6.85
CA LEU A 168 9.56 7.51 -8.09
C LEU A 168 10.73 6.94 -8.88
N ALA A 169 11.78 7.74 -9.10
CA ALA A 169 12.96 7.31 -9.82
C ALA A 169 13.65 6.12 -9.13
N ALA A 170 13.79 6.16 -7.80
CA ALA A 170 14.41 5.09 -7.02
C ALA A 170 13.61 3.78 -7.09
N ALA A 171 12.30 3.85 -6.84
CA ALA A 171 11.43 2.68 -6.90
C ALA A 171 11.35 2.09 -8.32
N TRP A 172 11.23 2.95 -9.33
CA TRP A 172 11.17 2.51 -10.73
C TRP A 172 12.49 1.86 -11.16
N THR A 173 13.63 2.47 -10.86
CA THR A 173 14.94 1.91 -11.21
C THR A 173 15.16 0.56 -10.54
N TRP A 174 14.85 0.45 -9.23
CA TRP A 174 14.99 -0.80 -8.50
C TRP A 174 14.08 -1.90 -9.03
N HIS A 175 12.82 -1.57 -9.30
CA HIS A 175 11.85 -2.52 -9.84
C HIS A 175 12.22 -2.96 -11.26
N ALA A 176 12.58 -2.02 -12.14
CA ALA A 176 13.03 -2.34 -13.48
C ALA A 176 14.29 -3.23 -13.47
N ALA A 177 15.28 -2.91 -12.63
CA ALA A 177 16.48 -3.72 -12.49
C ALA A 177 16.15 -5.14 -12.02
N PHE A 178 15.27 -5.30 -11.04
CA PHE A 178 14.83 -6.62 -10.59
C PHE A 178 14.09 -7.40 -11.68
N ASN A 179 13.19 -6.76 -12.41
CA ASN A 179 12.47 -7.41 -13.50
C ASN A 179 13.43 -7.85 -14.62
N ILE A 180 14.40 -7.01 -14.97
CA ILE A 180 15.44 -7.32 -15.96
C ILE A 180 16.28 -8.52 -15.49
N VAL A 181 16.79 -8.51 -14.26
CA VAL A 181 17.60 -9.61 -13.74
C VAL A 181 16.79 -10.90 -13.68
N ALA A 182 15.53 -10.84 -13.21
CA ALA A 182 14.67 -12.00 -13.10
C ALA A 182 14.28 -12.60 -14.46
N ALA A 183 14.08 -11.78 -15.48
CA ALA A 183 13.65 -12.25 -16.80
C ALA A 183 14.83 -12.63 -17.72
N LEU A 184 15.89 -11.81 -17.75
CA LEU A 184 16.95 -11.90 -18.77
C LEU A 184 18.24 -12.53 -18.27
N ALA A 185 18.48 -12.54 -16.96
CA ALA A 185 19.67 -13.13 -16.35
C ALA A 185 19.34 -13.91 -15.07
N PRO A 186 18.38 -14.86 -15.10
CA PRO A 186 18.04 -15.63 -13.92
C PRO A 186 19.22 -16.50 -13.47
N PHE A 187 19.41 -16.62 -12.15
CA PHE A 187 20.43 -17.47 -11.55
C PHE A 187 19.87 -18.19 -10.32
N PRO A 188 20.40 -19.37 -9.93
CA PRO A 188 19.78 -20.20 -8.88
C PRO A 188 19.59 -19.51 -7.53
N ALA A 189 20.49 -18.60 -7.16
CA ALA A 189 20.42 -17.87 -5.90
C ALA A 189 19.52 -16.62 -5.94
N LEU A 190 18.98 -16.23 -7.11
CA LEU A 190 18.18 -15.02 -7.27
C LEU A 190 16.98 -14.97 -6.32
N PRO A 191 16.21 -16.05 -6.11
CA PRO A 191 15.06 -15.96 -5.21
C PRO A 191 15.46 -15.65 -3.77
N LEU A 192 16.57 -16.21 -3.27
CA LEU A 192 17.08 -15.96 -1.92
C LEU A 192 17.63 -14.54 -1.79
N VAL A 193 18.54 -14.15 -2.70
CA VAL A 193 19.18 -12.83 -2.68
C VAL A 193 18.14 -11.73 -2.90
N GLY A 194 17.25 -11.91 -3.87
CA GLY A 194 16.18 -10.97 -4.17
C GLY A 194 15.21 -10.78 -3.01
N THR A 195 14.81 -11.88 -2.36
CA THR A 195 13.95 -11.84 -1.16
C THR A 195 14.64 -11.10 -0.03
N ALA A 196 15.90 -11.43 0.25
CA ALA A 196 16.66 -10.78 1.32
C ALA A 196 16.80 -9.27 1.08
N LEU A 197 17.20 -8.85 -0.11
CA LEU A 197 17.36 -7.43 -0.45
C LEU A 197 16.03 -6.66 -0.37
N ASN A 198 14.95 -7.23 -0.92
CA ASN A 198 13.65 -6.56 -0.90
C ASN A 198 13.04 -6.52 0.50
N LEU A 199 13.26 -7.54 1.34
CA LEU A 199 12.86 -7.51 2.75
C LEU A 199 13.67 -6.51 3.57
N MET A 200 14.98 -6.38 3.34
CA MET A 200 15.79 -5.35 4.01
C MET A 200 15.29 -3.94 3.64
N ALA A 201 15.06 -3.69 2.35
CA ALA A 201 14.53 -2.42 1.87
C ALA A 201 13.14 -2.13 2.45
N LEU A 202 12.22 -3.11 2.41
CA LEU A 202 10.90 -3.00 3.01
C LEU A 202 11.00 -2.70 4.51
N THR A 203 11.84 -3.42 5.24
CA THR A 203 12.01 -3.26 6.68
C THR A 203 12.48 -1.85 7.02
N ALA A 204 13.47 -1.33 6.29
CA ALA A 204 13.94 0.04 6.47
C ALA A 204 12.84 1.07 6.21
N LEU A 205 12.03 0.87 5.16
CA LEU A 205 10.94 1.78 4.80
C LEU A 205 9.76 1.71 5.77
N VAL A 206 9.39 0.51 6.24
CA VAL A 206 8.35 0.33 7.27
C VAL A 206 8.81 0.93 8.60
N ALA A 207 10.08 0.73 8.98
CA ALA A 207 10.64 1.37 10.17
C ALA A 207 10.59 2.91 10.05
N ALA A 208 11.01 3.46 8.90
CA ALA A 208 10.92 4.91 8.65
C ALA A 208 9.47 5.43 8.70
N LEU A 209 8.52 4.69 8.11
CA LEU A 209 7.09 5.01 8.16
C LEU A 209 6.58 5.03 9.61
N ALA A 210 6.94 4.01 10.39
CA ALA A 210 6.50 3.82 11.76
C ALA A 210 7.11 4.87 12.71
N ILE A 211 8.39 5.23 12.54
CA ILE A 211 9.04 6.33 13.26
C ILE A 211 8.35 7.65 12.94
N ARG A 212 8.12 7.92 11.65
CA ARG A 212 7.54 9.17 11.18
C ARG A 212 6.14 9.42 11.71
N TYR A 213 5.32 8.37 11.81
CA TYR A 213 3.95 8.47 12.30
C TYR A 213 3.80 8.04 13.76
N GLY A 214 4.91 7.94 14.50
CA GLY A 214 4.89 7.79 15.95
C GLY A 214 4.43 6.42 16.46
N TYR A 215 4.40 5.36 15.63
CA TYR A 215 3.97 4.03 16.07
C TYR A 215 4.93 3.41 17.12
N TRP A 216 6.22 3.75 17.09
CA TRP A 216 7.22 3.27 18.05
C TRP A 216 7.31 4.12 19.33
N SER A 217 6.54 5.21 19.40
CA SER A 217 6.41 5.97 20.63
C SER A 217 5.46 5.21 21.57
N ILE A 218 6.01 4.69 22.66
CA ILE A 218 5.26 4.13 23.80
C ILE A 218 4.29 5.18 24.41
N TYR A 219 4.32 6.44 23.92
CA TYR A 219 3.43 7.53 24.27
C TYR A 219 2.33 7.84 23.24
N ALA A 220 2.24 7.13 22.10
CA ALA A 220 1.14 7.30 21.14
C ALA A 220 -0.20 6.74 21.63
N ALA A 221 -0.21 6.09 22.80
CA ALA A 221 -1.40 5.61 23.51
C ALA A 221 -1.79 6.49 24.72
N ARG A 222 -1.47 7.78 24.71
CA ARG A 222 -1.98 8.75 25.71
C ARG A 222 -2.79 9.86 25.05
#